data_AF-A0A7V4Y7U8-F1
#
_entry.id   AF-A0A7V4Y7U8-F1
#
_cell.length_a   1.000
_cell.length_b   1.000
_cell.length_c   1.000
_cell.angle_alpha   90.00
_cell.angle_beta   90.00
_cell.angle_gamma   90.00
#
_symmetry.space_group_name_H-M   'P 1'
#
loop_
_entity.id
_entity.type
_entity.pdbx_description
1 polymer ?
#
loop_
_entity_poly.entity_id
_entity_poly.type
_entity_poly.pdbx_seq_one_letter_code
_entity_poly.pdbx_strand_id
1 'polypeptide(L)'
;MVRRLVGYLRYDTEEEKKLLEQIYSLSRLYYNFFLPSMKLIRKERRGSRVTKKHDLPKTPYQRLLESPGISSEQKNRLGQIYQELKVVKLKAEIDKLRNRL
;
A
#
# COMPACT_ATOMS: atom_id res chain seq x y z
N MET A 1 1.96 -8.11 3.36
CA MET A 1 1.10 -6.93 3.61
C MET A 1 -0.20 -7.35 4.27
N VAL A 2 -0.96 -8.26 3.66
CA VAL A 2 -2.22 -8.82 4.18
C VAL A 2 -2.13 -9.28 5.65
N ARG A 3 -1.26 -10.25 5.98
CA ARG A 3 -1.15 -10.77 7.36
C ARG A 3 -0.73 -9.74 8.42
N ARG A 4 -0.06 -8.66 8.02
CA ARG A 4 0.32 -7.57 8.93
C ARG A 4 -0.87 -6.66 9.25
N LEU A 5 -1.83 -6.60 8.33
CA LEU A 5 -3.02 -5.78 8.42
C LEU A 5 -4.14 -6.49 9.19
N VAL A 6 -4.41 -7.75 8.84
CA VAL A 6 -5.57 -8.52 9.34
C VAL A 6 -5.18 -9.77 10.12
N GLY A 7 -3.91 -9.95 10.49
CA GLY A 7 -3.48 -11.10 11.29
C GLY A 7 -3.53 -12.45 10.56
N TYR A 8 -3.72 -13.52 11.35
CA TYR A 8 -3.64 -14.92 10.91
C TYR A 8 -4.94 -15.70 11.17
N LEU A 9 -5.96 -15.05 11.73
CA LEU A 9 -7.22 -15.71 12.05
C LEU A 9 -7.97 -16.10 10.77
N ARG A 10 -8.87 -17.07 10.94
CA ARG A 10 -9.80 -17.49 9.91
C ARG A 10 -11.07 -16.68 10.07
N TYR A 11 -11.51 -16.06 8.98
CA TYR A 11 -12.70 -15.20 8.92
C TYR A 11 -13.72 -15.92 8.04
N ASP A 12 -14.79 -16.43 8.64
CA ASP A 12 -15.77 -17.32 7.98
C ASP A 12 -17.20 -16.75 8.00
N THR A 13 -17.42 -15.55 8.55
CA THR A 13 -18.72 -14.89 8.60
C THR A 13 -18.84 -13.77 7.55
N GLU A 14 -20.08 -13.46 7.15
CA GLU A 14 -20.34 -12.38 6.19
C GLU A 14 -20.04 -11.00 6.82
N GLU A 15 -20.19 -10.87 8.13
CA GLU A 15 -19.81 -9.68 8.89
C GLU A 15 -18.30 -9.42 8.84
N GLU A 16 -17.48 -10.44 9.09
CA GLU A 16 -16.02 -10.34 8.99
C GLU A 16 -15.59 -10.03 7.55
N LYS A 17 -16.22 -10.65 6.55
CA LYS A 17 -15.97 -10.35 5.14
C LYS A 17 -16.22 -8.87 4.83
N LYS A 18 -17.35 -8.30 5.27
CA LYS A 18 -17.65 -6.87 5.09
C LYS A 18 -16.62 -5.97 5.79
N LEU A 19 -16.16 -6.35 6.99
CA LEU A 19 -15.10 -5.62 7.69
C LEU A 19 -13.79 -5.66 6.91
N LEU A 20 -13.40 -6.82 6.37
CA LEU A 20 -12.22 -6.98 5.53
C LEU A 20 -12.29 -6.11 4.28
N GLU A 21 -13.43 -6.07 3.58
CA GLU A 21 -13.63 -5.22 2.41
C GLU A 21 -13.39 -3.74 2.73
N GLN A 22 -13.93 -3.26 3.86
CA GLN A 22 -13.71 -1.89 4.33
C GLN A 22 -12.25 -1.63 4.68
N ILE A 23 -11.62 -2.55 5.43
CA ILE A 23 -10.20 -2.46 5.81
C ILE A 23 -9.32 -2.39 4.56
N TYR A 24 -9.54 -3.25 3.57
CA TYR A 24 -8.74 -3.27 2.34
C TYR A 24 -8.96 -2.03 1.48
N SER A 25 -10.19 -1.52 1.39
CA SER A 25 -10.50 -0.30 0.63
C SER A 25 -9.69 0.90 1.16
N LEU A 26 -9.71 1.12 2.48
CA LEU A 26 -8.95 2.21 3.11
C LEU A 26 -7.44 1.94 3.07
N SER A 27 -7.04 0.70 3.32
CA SER A 27 -5.62 0.31 3.32
C SER A 27 -4.98 0.48 1.96
N ARG A 28 -5.72 0.24 0.87
CA ARG A 28 -5.25 0.51 -0.50
C ARG A 28 -4.80 1.96 -0.64
N LEU A 29 -5.58 2.91 -0.13
CA LEU A 29 -5.25 4.33 -0.20
C LEU A 29 -4.03 4.64 0.68
N TYR A 30 -4.02 4.13 1.92
CA TYR A 30 -2.92 4.34 2.84
C TYR A 30 -1.57 3.82 2.30
N TYR A 31 -1.53 2.55 1.88
CA TYR A 31 -0.30 1.92 1.40
C TYR A 31 0.20 2.52 0.07
N ASN A 32 -0.70 2.85 -0.86
CA ASN A 32 -0.29 3.30 -2.18
C ASN A 32 0.13 4.78 -2.22
N PHE A 33 -0.52 5.63 -1.42
CA PHE A 33 -0.24 7.07 -1.44
C PHE A 33 0.80 7.50 -0.42
N PHE A 34 0.86 6.86 0.76
CA PHE A 34 1.63 7.39 1.89
C PHE A 34 2.80 6.52 2.35
N LEU A 35 2.81 5.21 2.04
CA LEU A 35 3.89 4.34 2.48
C LEU A 35 4.96 4.14 1.39
N PRO A 36 6.21 4.60 1.62
CA PRO A 36 7.27 4.39 0.66
C PRO A 36 7.68 2.93 0.63
N SER A 37 8.01 2.44 -0.56
CA SER A 37 8.52 1.09 -0.78
C SER A 37 9.82 1.14 -1.58
N MET A 38 10.76 0.29 -1.18
CA MET A 38 11.99 0.03 -1.92
C MET A 38 11.78 -1.17 -2.83
N LYS A 39 12.13 -1.03 -4.10
CA LYS A 39 12.14 -2.10 -5.10
C LYS A 39 13.57 -2.61 -5.27
N LEU A 40 13.69 -3.92 -5.47
CA LEU A 40 14.97 -4.58 -5.70
C LEU A 40 15.42 -4.28 -7.14
N ILE A 41 16.53 -3.54 -7.30
CA ILE A 41 17.10 -3.23 -8.61
C ILE A 41 17.95 -4.41 -9.09
N ARG A 42 18.83 -4.91 -8.24
CA ARG A 42 19.79 -5.96 -8.60
C ARG A 42 19.99 -6.92 -7.45
N LYS A 43 20.17 -8.19 -7.79
CA LYS A 43 20.56 -9.25 -6.88
C LYS A 43 21.71 -10.01 -7.55
N GLU A 44 22.84 -10.09 -6.86
CA GLU A 44 24.01 -10.84 -7.32
C GLU A 44 24.37 -11.90 -6.30
N ARG A 45 24.74 -13.10 -6.76
CA ARG A 45 25.23 -14.19 -5.91
C ARG A 45 26.70 -14.45 -6.25
N ARG A 46 27.55 -14.50 -5.23
CA ARG A 46 28.95 -14.94 -5.31
C ARG A 46 29.16 -16.07 -4.30
N GLY A 47 29.24 -17.30 -4.79
CA GLY A 47 29.24 -18.50 -3.94
C GLY A 47 28.00 -18.56 -3.05
N SER A 48 28.20 -18.63 -1.73
CA SER A 48 27.13 -18.62 -0.74
C SER A 48 26.55 -17.22 -0.43
N ARG A 49 27.23 -16.13 -0.83
CA ARG A 49 26.81 -14.76 -0.49
C ARG A 49 25.86 -14.19 -1.54
N VAL A 50 24.77 -13.56 -1.07
CA VAL A 50 23.82 -12.81 -1.93
C VAL A 50 23.83 -11.33 -1.54
N THR A 51 24.15 -10.47 -2.50
CA THR A 51 24.11 -9.02 -2.34
C THR A 51 22.91 -8.46 -3.10
N LYS A 52 22.13 -7.60 -2.44
CA LYS A 52 20.94 -6.95 -3.01
C LYS A 52 21.15 -5.44 -3.04
N LYS A 53 20.86 -4.81 -4.17
CA LYS A 53 20.80 -3.35 -4.32
C LYS A 53 19.35 -2.95 -4.52
N HIS A 54 18.86 -2.09 -3.63
CA HIS A 54 17.51 -1.51 -3.71
C HIS A 54 17.58 -0.08 -4.25
N ASP A 55 16.46 0.41 -4.73
CA ASP A 55 16.31 1.82 -5.12
C ASP A 55 16.02 2.72 -3.91
N LEU A 56 15.88 4.02 -4.20
CA LEU A 56 15.43 4.97 -3.20
C LEU A 56 13.97 4.71 -2.84
N PRO A 57 13.58 4.84 -1.56
CA PRO A 57 12.20 4.68 -1.14
C PRO A 57 11.27 5.66 -1.87
N LYS A 58 10.26 5.13 -2.56
CA LYS A 58 9.18 5.93 -3.18
C LYS A 58 7.82 5.27 -2.96
N THR A 59 6.78 6.08 -2.78
CA THR A 59 5.41 5.55 -2.70
C THR A 59 4.97 5.03 -4.08
N PRO A 60 4.09 4.03 -4.16
CA PRO A 60 3.50 3.61 -5.42
C PRO A 60 2.88 4.78 -6.21
N TYR A 61 2.24 5.72 -5.53
CA TYR A 61 1.74 6.96 -6.12
C TYR A 61 2.85 7.78 -6.81
N GLN A 62 3.97 8.05 -6.13
CA GLN A 62 5.10 8.78 -6.72
C GLN A 62 5.65 8.05 -7.96
N ARG A 63 5.75 6.71 -7.90
CA ARG A 63 6.20 5.91 -9.05
C ARG A 63 5.24 5.98 -10.23
N LEU A 64 3.93 6.03 -9.98
CA LEU A 64 2.93 6.20 -11.04
C LEU A 64 3.06 7.58 -11.70
N LEU A 65 3.31 8.65 -10.94
CA LEU A 65 3.55 9.98 -11.50
C LEU A 65 4.78 10.03 -12.41
N GLU A 66 5.83 9.29 -12.07
CA GLU A 66 7.05 9.16 -12.87
C GLU A 66 6.90 8.18 -14.05
N SER A 67 5.87 7.33 -14.04
CA SER A 67 5.67 6.32 -15.06
C SER A 67 5.25 6.96 -16.41
N PRO A 68 5.84 6.52 -17.54
CA PRO A 68 5.37 6.88 -18.87
C PRO A 68 4.09 6.13 -19.26
N GLY A 69 3.71 5.08 -18.51
CA GLY A 69 2.58 4.21 -18.85
C GLY A 69 1.19 4.73 -18.44
N ILE A 70 1.09 5.95 -17.91
CA ILE A 70 -0.19 6.58 -17.58
C ILE A 70 -0.29 7.97 -18.20
N SER A 71 -1.49 8.35 -18.62
CA SER A 71 -1.75 9.65 -19.24
C SER A 71 -1.63 10.79 -18.23
N SER A 72 -1.44 12.02 -18.72
CA SER A 72 -1.43 13.22 -17.89
C SER A 72 -2.75 13.41 -17.13
N GLU A 73 -3.88 13.03 -17.73
CA GLU A 73 -5.20 13.07 -17.07
C GLU A 73 -5.25 12.10 -15.87
N GLN A 74 -4.73 10.88 -16.02
CA GLN A 74 -4.64 9.93 -14.92
C GLN A 74 -3.73 10.43 -13.80
N LYS A 75 -2.61 11.08 -14.14
CA LYS A 75 -1.72 11.73 -13.15
C LYS A 75 -2.45 12.84 -12.38
N ASN A 76 -3.19 13.69 -13.08
CA ASN A 76 -3.97 14.76 -12.47
C ASN A 76 -5.05 14.22 -11.52
N ARG A 77 -5.78 13.17 -11.93
CA ARG A 77 -6.77 12.52 -11.08
C ARG A 77 -6.14 11.93 -9.82
N LEU A 78 -4.97 11.30 -9.92
CA LEU A 78 -4.23 10.80 -8.75
C LEU A 78 -3.80 11.96 -7.83
N GLY A 79 -3.42 13.11 -8.40
CA GLY A 79 -3.11 14.32 -7.66
C GLY A 79 -4.30 14.87 -6.87
N GLN A 80 -5.48 14.92 -7.49
CA GLN A 80 -6.73 15.33 -6.82
C GLN A 80 -7.08 14.41 -5.66
N ILE A 81 -7.04 13.09 -5.89
CA ILE A 81 -7.25 12.10 -4.83
C ILE A 81 -6.26 12.33 -3.69
N TYR A 82 -4.97 12.52 -3.99
CA TYR A 82 -3.97 12.75 -2.96
C TYR A 82 -4.25 13.99 -2.11
N GLN A 83 -4.75 15.08 -2.71
CA GLN A 83 -5.12 16.31 -1.98
C GLN A 83 -6.30 16.12 -1.03
N GLU A 84 -7.25 15.24 -1.37
CA GLU A 84 -8.41 14.93 -0.54
C GLU A 84 -8.06 14.01 0.63
N LEU A 85 -7.04 13.15 0.48
CA LEU A 85 -6.67 12.16 1.47
C LEU A 85 -5.94 12.77 2.68
N LYS A 86 -6.38 12.39 3.88
CA LYS A 86 -5.71 12.74 5.15
C LYS A 86 -5.13 11.49 5.79
N VAL A 87 -3.81 11.39 5.82
CA VAL A 87 -3.09 10.20 6.32
C VAL A 87 -3.48 9.81 7.75
N VAL A 88 -3.66 10.80 8.64
CA VAL A 88 -4.03 10.56 10.04
C VAL A 88 -5.44 9.97 10.13
N LYS A 89 -6.39 10.50 9.34
CA LYS A 89 -7.77 9.98 9.31
C LYS A 89 -7.82 8.56 8.79
N LEU A 90 -7.16 8.30 7.65
CA LEU A 90 -7.09 6.96 7.08
C LEU A 90 -6.52 5.94 8.07
N LYS A 91 -5.43 6.29 8.77
CA LYS A 91 -4.81 5.37 9.73
C LYS A 91 -5.73 5.09 10.91
N ALA A 92 -6.39 6.12 11.45
CA ALA A 92 -7.33 5.97 12.56
C ALA A 92 -8.54 5.10 12.18
N GLU A 93 -9.10 5.29 10.99
CA GLU A 93 -10.22 4.48 10.50
C GLU A 93 -9.82 3.01 10.27
N ILE A 94 -8.64 2.76 9.68
CA ILE A 94 -8.12 1.41 9.51
C ILE A 94 -7.93 0.72 10.87
N ASP A 95 -7.34 1.42 11.86
CA ASP A 95 -7.13 0.86 13.19
C ASP A 95 -8.45 0.58 13.91
N LYS A 96 -9.44 1.47 13.78
CA LYS A 96 -10.79 1.27 14.32
C LYS A 96 -11.46 0.03 13.73
N LEU A 97 -11.40 -0.16 12.42
CA LEU A 97 -11.98 -1.33 11.78
C LEU A 97 -11.24 -2.61 12.15
N ARG A 98 -9.91 -2.56 12.23
CA ARG A 98 -9.10 -3.71 12.64
C ARG A 98 -9.39 -4.15 14.07
N ASN A 99 -9.71 -3.24 14.99
CA ASN A 99 -10.08 -3.61 16.36
C ASN A 99 -11.47 -4.25 16.47
N ARG A 100 -12.27 -4.20 15.39
CA ARG A 100 -13.59 -4.84 15.30
C ARG A 100 -13.54 -6.17 14.54
N LEU A 101 -12.40 -6.46 13.92
CA LEU A 101 -12.08 -7.69 13.21
C LEU A 101 -11.49 -8.70 14.20
#